data_AF-A0A3B8JSN3-F1
#
_entry.id   AF-A0A3B8JSN3-F1
#
_cell.length_a   1.000
_cell.length_b   1.000
_cell.length_c   1.000
_cell.angle_alpha   90.00
_cell.angle_beta   90.00
_cell.angle_gamma   90.00
#
_symmetry.space_group_name_H-M   'P 1'
#
loop_
_entity.id
_entity.type
_entity.pdbx_description
1 polymer ?
#
loop_
_entity_poly.entity_id
_entity_poly.type
_entity_poly.pdbx_seq_one_letter_code
_entity_poly.pdbx_strand_id
1 'polypeptide(L)'
;MSEELKPDPKQAVGQEAELAAQSMVEGKEEMQEVDVDADYEASKEYSVSDVDKTGAGAAAATAATAPEHELSEVKDREVISEPTADPDDYREMAQEVNPRANQ
;
A
#
# COMPACT_ATOMS: atom_id res chain seq x y z
N MET A 1 -28.21 7.75 -1.42
CA MET A 1 -29.18 7.69 -0.30
C MET A 1 -29.23 9.10 0.25
N SER A 2 -30.33 9.83 0.08
CA SER A 2 -30.37 11.25 0.46
C SER A 2 -30.48 11.36 1.98
N GLU A 3 -29.34 11.44 2.65
CA GLU A 3 -29.26 11.60 4.10
C GLU A 3 -29.44 13.09 4.42
N GLU A 4 -30.61 13.47 4.92
CA GLU A 4 -30.92 14.87 5.25
C GLU A 4 -30.15 15.27 6.53
N LEU A 5 -29.07 16.02 6.36
CA LEU A 5 -28.24 16.53 7.45
C LEU A 5 -28.89 17.77 8.08
N LYS A 6 -29.46 17.62 9.27
CA LYS A 6 -29.98 18.75 10.06
C LYS A 6 -28.94 19.20 11.08
N PRO A 7 -28.70 20.52 11.22
CA PRO A 7 -27.78 21.03 12.23
C PRO A 7 -28.31 20.75 13.64
N ASP A 8 -27.47 20.18 14.51
CA ASP A 8 -27.78 19.99 15.93
C ASP A 8 -27.13 21.14 16.74
N PRO A 9 -27.93 22.00 17.40
CA PRO A 9 -27.40 23.07 18.25
C PRO A 9 -26.42 22.58 19.33
N LYS A 10 -26.57 21.35 19.81
CA LYS A 10 -25.68 20.76 20.83
C LYS A 10 -24.33 20.35 20.29
N GLN A 11 -24.21 20.22 18.96
CA GLN A 11 -22.95 19.91 18.28
C GLN A 11 -22.26 21.16 17.74
N ALA A 12 -22.92 22.32 17.82
CA ALA A 12 -22.36 23.59 17.42
C ALA A 12 -21.28 24.06 18.41
N VAL A 13 -20.12 24.46 17.88
CA VAL A 13 -19.02 24.95 18.71
C VAL A 13 -19.17 26.46 18.90
N GLY A 14 -19.68 26.86 20.07
CA GLY A 14 -19.83 28.26 20.48
C GLY A 14 -21.28 28.76 20.42
N GLN A 15 -21.56 29.84 21.16
CA GLN A 15 -22.93 30.36 21.35
C GLN A 15 -23.55 30.91 20.06
N GLU A 16 -22.74 31.53 19.19
CA GLU A 16 -23.21 32.05 17.91
C GLU A 16 -23.64 30.92 16.96
N ALA A 17 -22.84 29.85 16.90
CA ALA A 17 -23.15 28.68 16.09
C ALA A 17 -24.38 27.93 16.63
N GLU A 18 -24.55 27.86 17.96
CA GLU A 18 -25.74 27.29 18.60
C GLU A 18 -27.01 28.09 18.25
N LEU A 19 -26.95 29.42 18.28
CA LEU A 19 -28.07 30.30 17.93
C LEU A 19 -28.45 30.18 16.44
N ALA A 20 -27.45 30.09 15.56
CA ALA A 20 -27.66 29.87 14.12
C ALA A 20 -28.30 28.50 13.87
N ALA A 21 -27.78 27.44 14.49
CA ALA A 21 -28.36 26.09 14.37
C ALA A 21 -29.82 26.05 14.86
N GLN A 22 -30.15 26.73 15.97
CA GLN A 22 -31.54 26.85 16.43
C GLN A 22 -32.41 27.60 15.43
N SER A 23 -31.91 28.70 14.86
CA SER A 23 -32.65 29.50 13.87
C SER A 23 -32.92 28.74 12.57
N MET A 24 -31.99 27.88 12.15
CA MET A 24 -32.16 26.97 11.02
C MET A 24 -33.19 25.87 11.30
N VAL A 25 -33.15 25.27 12.50
CA VAL A 25 -34.14 24.26 12.92
C VAL A 25 -35.55 24.86 13.05
N GLU A 26 -35.66 26.11 13.50
CA GLU A 26 -36.92 26.84 13.59
C GLU A 26 -37.44 27.37 12.23
N GLY A 27 -36.67 27.18 11.15
CA GLY A 27 -37.03 27.63 9.79
C GLY A 27 -36.98 29.15 9.61
N LYS A 28 -36.25 29.87 10.47
CA LYS A 28 -36.01 31.32 10.35
C LYS A 28 -34.82 31.64 9.44
N GLU A 29 -33.85 30.75 9.38
CA GLU A 29 -32.72 30.80 8.46
C GLU A 29 -32.77 29.63 7.48
N GLU A 30 -32.26 29.85 6.26
CA GLU A 30 -32.23 28.79 5.25
C GLU A 30 -31.25 27.69 5.64
N MET A 31 -31.72 26.44 5.50
CA MET A 31 -30.89 25.25 5.65
C MET A 31 -30.09 25.05 4.36
N GLN A 32 -28.81 24.72 4.50
CA GLN A 32 -28.00 24.34 3.34
C GLN A 32 -28.43 22.95 2.86
N GLU A 33 -28.68 22.82 1.56
CA GLU A 33 -28.94 21.53 0.92
C GLU A 33 -27.59 20.91 0.56
N VAL A 34 -27.23 19.82 1.26
CA VAL A 34 -25.98 19.08 1.01
C VAL A 34 -26.32 17.80 0.28
N ASP A 35 -25.85 17.66 -0.97
CA ASP A 35 -25.95 16.41 -1.71
C ASP A 35 -24.64 15.65 -1.56
N VAL A 36 -24.63 14.72 -0.59
CA VAL A 36 -23.45 13.90 -0.27
C VAL A 36 -22.99 13.07 -1.47
N ASP A 37 -23.92 12.57 -2.28
CA ASP A 37 -23.60 11.73 -3.44
C ASP A 37 -22.96 12.60 -4.54
N ALA A 38 -23.53 13.78 -4.83
CA ALA A 38 -22.98 14.71 -5.82
C ALA A 38 -21.64 15.31 -5.38
N ASP A 39 -21.50 15.71 -4.11
CA ASP A 39 -20.26 16.26 -3.55
C ASP A 39 -19.15 15.20 -3.52
N TYR A 40 -19.50 13.94 -3.23
CA TYR A 40 -18.55 12.84 -3.32
C TYR A 40 -18.04 12.65 -4.75
N GLU A 41 -18.91 12.65 -5.76
CA GLU A 41 -18.49 12.57 -7.16
C GLU A 41 -17.65 13.78 -7.60
N ALA A 42 -18.03 15.00 -7.21
CA ALA A 42 -17.26 16.21 -7.50
C ALA A 42 -15.87 16.17 -6.84
N SER A 43 -15.76 15.61 -5.63
CA SER A 43 -14.48 15.49 -4.93
C SER A 43 -13.47 14.62 -5.70
N LYS A 44 -13.95 13.63 -6.47
CA LYS A 44 -13.08 12.76 -7.28
C LYS A 44 -12.37 13.54 -8.40
N GLU A 45 -12.97 14.62 -8.90
CA GLU A 45 -12.32 15.46 -9.90
C GLU A 45 -11.06 16.13 -9.37
N TYR A 46 -11.06 16.46 -8.07
CA TYR A 46 -9.96 17.10 -7.35
C TYR A 46 -9.05 16.12 -6.59
N SER A 47 -9.46 14.86 -6.43
CA SER A 47 -8.69 13.82 -5.72
C SER A 47 -7.45 13.32 -6.48
N VAL A 48 -7.34 13.65 -7.77
CA VAL A 48 -6.22 13.29 -8.63
C VAL A 48 -5.74 14.55 -9.34
N SER A 49 -4.50 14.95 -9.08
CA SER A 49 -3.88 16.03 -9.84
C SER A 49 -3.84 15.63 -11.32
N ASP A 50 -3.95 16.59 -12.24
CA ASP A 50 -3.90 16.30 -13.69
C ASP A 50 -2.60 15.57 -14.10
N VAL A 51 -1.54 15.72 -13.30
CA VAL A 51 -0.25 15.02 -13.44
C VAL A 51 -0.35 13.53 -13.11
N ASP A 52 -1.19 13.14 -12.14
CA ASP A 52 -1.38 11.74 -11.75
C ASP A 52 -2.24 10.98 -12.76
N LYS A 53 -3.20 11.65 -13.42
CA LYS A 53 -4.07 11.05 -14.45
C LYS A 53 -3.32 10.65 -15.74
N THR A 54 -2.16 11.24 -15.99
CA THR A 54 -1.39 11.05 -17.24
C THR A 54 -0.20 10.09 -17.11
N GLY A 55 0.06 9.60 -15.90
CA GLY A 55 1.27 8.81 -15.60
C GLY A 55 2.57 9.63 -15.64
N ALA A 56 2.49 10.94 -15.85
CA ALA A 56 3.64 11.84 -15.89
C ALA A 56 4.36 11.90 -14.54
N GLY A 57 3.64 11.78 -13.42
CA GLY A 57 4.23 11.66 -12.09
C GLY A 57 5.12 10.42 -11.93
N ALA A 58 4.69 9.27 -12.47
CA ALA A 58 5.48 8.05 -12.44
C ALA A 58 6.74 8.16 -13.32
N ALA A 59 6.64 8.81 -14.48
CA ALA A 59 7.78 9.08 -15.36
C ALA A 59 8.79 10.04 -14.71
N ALA A 60 8.31 11.10 -14.04
CA ALA A 60 9.15 12.04 -13.31
C ALA A 60 9.86 11.40 -12.11
N ALA A 61 9.15 10.56 -11.34
CA ALA A 61 9.73 9.83 -10.21
C ALA A 61 10.80 8.83 -10.68
N THR A 62 10.54 8.13 -11.79
CA THR A 62 11.52 7.20 -12.39
C THR A 62 12.74 7.96 -12.88
N ALA A 63 12.56 9.08 -13.57
CA ALA A 63 13.68 9.92 -14.03
C ALA A 63 14.52 10.49 -12.88
N ALA A 64 13.88 10.87 -11.76
CA ALA A 64 14.56 11.40 -10.58
C ALA A 64 15.31 10.35 -9.76
N THR A 65 14.91 9.07 -9.87
CA THR A 65 15.51 7.96 -9.11
C THR A 65 16.39 7.04 -9.95
N ALA A 66 16.45 7.26 -11.26
CA ALA A 66 17.28 6.50 -12.17
C ALA A 66 18.78 6.70 -11.85
N PRO A 67 19.61 5.63 -11.89
CA PRO A 67 21.06 5.74 -11.74
C PRO A 67 21.67 6.61 -12.85
N GLU A 68 22.58 7.52 -12.50
CA GLU A 68 23.29 8.38 -13.48
C GLU A 68 24.30 7.61 -14.37
N HIS A 69 24.59 6.37 -14.02
CA HIS A 69 25.58 5.52 -14.69
C HIS A 69 24.99 4.14 -14.97
N GLU A 70 25.44 3.54 -16.09
CA GLU A 70 25.06 2.18 -16.47
C GLU A 70 25.54 1.20 -15.39
N LEU A 71 24.59 0.52 -14.75
CA LEU A 71 24.89 -0.58 -13.83
C LEU A 71 25.22 -1.82 -14.64
N SER A 72 26.34 -2.47 -14.31
CA SER A 72 26.68 -3.77 -14.91
C SER A 72 25.68 -4.82 -14.46
N GLU A 73 25.09 -5.56 -15.41
CA GLU A 73 24.22 -6.69 -15.08
C GLU A 73 25.00 -7.76 -14.30
N VAL A 74 24.44 -8.17 -13.16
CA VAL A 74 24.97 -9.29 -12.39
C VAL A 74 24.68 -10.56 -13.17
N LYS A 75 25.72 -11.19 -13.70
CA LYS A 75 25.58 -12.51 -14.33
C LYS A 75 25.39 -13.56 -13.24
N ASP A 76 24.19 -14.10 -13.15
CA ASP A 76 23.94 -15.30 -12.36
C ASP A 76 24.86 -16.41 -12.85
N ARG A 77 25.69 -16.93 -11.93
CA ARG A 77 26.59 -18.04 -12.21
C ARG A 77 26.06 -19.28 -11.51
N GLU A 78 25.89 -20.35 -12.26
CA GLU A 78 25.57 -21.66 -11.69
C GLU A 78 26.74 -22.11 -10.81
N VAL A 79 26.48 -22.26 -9.51
CA VAL A 79 27.44 -22.80 -8.55
C VAL A 79 27.23 -24.31 -8.51
N ILE A 80 28.09 -25.04 -9.21
CA ILE A 80 28.14 -26.50 -9.11
C ILE A 80 29.02 -26.84 -7.90
N SER A 81 28.40 -27.35 -6.84
CA SER A 81 29.11 -27.86 -5.66
C SER A 81 29.76 -29.21 -5.97
N GLU A 82 31.04 -29.37 -5.65
CA GLU A 82 31.69 -30.68 -5.68
C GLU A 82 31.13 -31.58 -4.56
N PRO A 83 30.99 -32.90 -4.78
CA PRO A 83 30.61 -33.83 -3.73
C PRO A 83 31.63 -33.78 -2.59
N THR A 84 31.17 -33.52 -1.37
CA THR A 84 32.03 -33.42 -0.18
C THR A 84 32.35 -34.77 0.47
N ALA A 85 31.81 -35.86 -0.06
CA ALA A 85 31.94 -37.19 0.51
C ALA A 85 32.09 -38.25 -0.58
N ASP A 86 32.99 -39.20 -0.35
CA ASP A 86 33.08 -40.43 -1.12
C ASP A 86 32.23 -41.53 -0.44
N PRO A 87 31.23 -42.11 -1.12
CA PRO A 87 30.47 -43.24 -0.59
C PRO A 87 31.34 -44.47 -0.23
N ASP A 88 32.53 -44.60 -0.82
CA ASP A 88 33.44 -45.71 -0.53
C ASP A 88 34.07 -45.59 0.87
N ASP A 89 34.27 -44.38 1.39
CA ASP A 89 34.76 -44.15 2.77
C ASP A 89 33.85 -44.81 3.81
N TYR A 90 32.54 -44.76 3.60
CA TYR A 90 31.56 -45.41 4.48
C TYR A 90 31.67 -46.94 4.41
N ARG A 91 32.00 -47.50 3.24
CA ARG A 91 32.15 -48.95 3.05
C ARG A 91 33.42 -49.44 3.73
N GLU A 92 34.51 -48.69 3.62
CA GLU A 92 35.78 -49.02 4.29
C GLU A 92 35.64 -48.98 5.81
N MET A 93 35.05 -47.93 6.37
CA MET A 93 34.77 -47.87 7.81
C MET A 93 33.86 -49.00 8.29
N ALA A 94 32.83 -49.36 7.50
CA ALA A 94 31.94 -50.47 7.84
C ALA A 94 32.69 -51.82 7.86
N GLN A 95 33.66 -52.02 6.98
CA GLN A 95 34.52 -53.20 6.95
C GLN A 95 35.50 -53.22 8.12
N GLU A 96 36.06 -52.07 8.51
CA GLU A 96 36.94 -51.96 9.68
C GLU A 96 36.20 -52.27 10.99
N VAL A 97 34.95 -51.78 11.12
CA VAL A 97 34.11 -52.00 12.31
C VAL A 97 33.56 -53.43 12.36
N ASN A 98 33.28 -54.05 11.22
CA ASN A 98 32.81 -55.45 11.17
C ASN A 98 33.49 -56.27 10.05
N PRO A 99 34.70 -56.81 10.30
CA PRO A 99 35.47 -57.56 9.31
C PRO A 99 34.82 -58.87 8.85
N ARG A 100 33.73 -59.31 9.50
CA ARG A 100 33.01 -60.56 9.22
C ARG A 100 31.68 -60.35 8.48
N ALA A 101 31.33 -59.12 8.12
CA ALA A 101 30.04 -58.81 7.50
C ALA A 101 29.83 -59.44 6.10
N ASN A 102 30.86 -60.03 5.49
CA ASN A 102 30.81 -60.70 4.18
C ASN A 102 31.31 -62.16 4.20
N GLN A 103 31.25 -62.87 5.34
CA GLN A 103 31.35 -64.34 5.37
C GLN A 103 29.96 -64.98 5.31
#